data_AF-A0AB37XNA5-F1
#
_entry.id   AF-A0AB37XNA5-F1
#
_cell.length_a   1.000
_cell.length_b   1.000
_cell.length_c   1.000
_cell.angle_alpha   90.00
_cell.angle_beta   90.00
_cell.angle_gamma   90.00
#
_symmetry.space_group_name_H-M   'P 1'
#
loop_
_entity.id
_entity.type
_entity.pdbx_description
1 polymer ?
#
loop_
_entity_poly.entity_id
_entity_poly.type
_entity_poly.pdbx_seq_one_letter_code
_entity_poly.pdbx_strand_id
1 'polypeptide(L)'
;AMDHKQVHALIYDIMNDKQRKDYEEFLETDFSFEVPGVARFRVNAFNQNRGAGAVFRTIPSKVLTMEDLNMGEVFRKITDVPRGLVLVTGPTGSGKSTTLAAMLDYLN
;
A
#
# COMPACT_ATOMS: atom_id res chain seq x y z
N ALA A 1 -22.06 2.29 16.12
CA ALA A 1 -21.14 3.00 15.21
C ALA A 1 -20.18 3.82 16.06
N MET A 2 -18.91 3.91 15.70
CA MET A 2 -17.94 4.76 16.42
C MET A 2 -18.26 6.24 16.17
N ASP A 3 -18.09 7.08 17.18
CA ASP A 3 -18.21 8.53 17.02
C ASP A 3 -16.91 9.17 16.49
N HIS A 4 -16.96 10.46 16.14
CA HIS A 4 -15.81 11.19 15.61
C HIS A 4 -14.60 11.14 16.56
N LYS A 5 -14.81 11.28 17.87
CA LYS A 5 -13.71 11.33 18.84
C LYS A 5 -13.00 9.98 18.93
N GLN A 6 -13.77 8.90 18.93
CA GLN A 6 -13.25 7.54 18.90
C GLN A 6 -12.43 7.27 17.64
N VAL A 7 -12.96 7.61 16.46
CA VAL A 7 -12.26 7.39 15.19
C VAL A 7 -10.99 8.23 15.10
N HIS A 8 -11.06 9.51 15.49
CA HIS A 8 -9.91 10.40 15.49
C HIS A 8 -8.80 9.91 16.42
N ALA A 9 -9.13 9.48 17.64
CA ALA A 9 -8.16 8.93 18.58
C ALA A 9 -7.45 7.70 18.00
N LEU A 10 -8.19 6.74 17.46
CA LEU A 10 -7.63 5.53 16.84
C LEU A 10 -6.67 5.85 15.67
N ILE A 11 -6.99 6.86 14.86
CA ILE A 11 -6.14 7.29 13.75
C ILE A 11 -4.89 8.01 14.27
N TYR A 12 -5.03 8.90 15.25
CA TYR A 12 -3.90 9.66 15.82
C TYR A 12 -2.89 8.78 16.56
N ASP A 13 -3.35 7.70 17.19
CA ASP A 13 -2.51 6.78 17.96
C ASP A 13 -1.52 6.02 17.07
N ILE A 14 -1.87 5.81 15.80
CA ILE A 14 -1.01 5.09 14.83
C ILE A 14 -0.16 6.04 13.97
N MET A 15 -0.32 7.35 14.12
CA MET A 15 0.43 8.37 13.38
C MET A 15 1.66 8.83 14.16
N ASN A 16 2.75 9.11 13.43
CA ASN A 16 3.87 9.91 13.94
C ASN A 16 3.60 11.42 13.79
N ASP A 17 4.47 12.25 14.36
CA ASP A 17 4.28 13.71 14.41
C ASP A 17 4.21 14.36 13.01
N LYS A 18 4.98 13.85 12.04
CA LYS A 18 4.90 14.33 10.67
C LYS A 18 3.53 14.03 10.06
N GLN A 19 3.03 12.80 10.21
CA GLN A 19 1.74 12.38 9.68
C GLN A 19 0.58 13.13 10.33
N ARG A 20 0.66 13.41 11.65
CA ARG A 20 -0.31 14.25 12.35
C ARG A 20 -0.32 15.66 11.78
N LYS A 21 0.86 16.25 11.59
CA LYS A 21 0.98 17.57 10.98
C LYS A 21 0.41 17.60 9.56
N ASP A 22 0.77 16.61 8.73
CA ASP A 22 0.26 16.50 7.36
C ASP A 22 -1.27 16.35 7.36
N TYR A 23 -1.83 15.54 8.26
CA TYR A 23 -3.27 15.37 8.42
C TYR A 23 -3.98 16.65 8.89
N GLU A 24 -3.40 17.38 9.84
CA GLU A 24 -3.97 18.66 10.33
C GLU A 24 -3.90 19.78 9.28
N GLU A 25 -2.81 19.83 8.51
CA GLU A 25 -2.55 20.86 7.50
C GLU A 25 -3.36 20.62 6.22
N PHE A 26 -3.41 19.36 5.75
CA PHE A 26 -4.01 19.01 4.46
C PHE A 26 -5.38 18.33 4.58
N LEU A 27 -5.83 18.02 5.81
CA LEU A 27 -7.08 17.30 6.11
C LEU A 27 -7.13 15.85 5.57
N GLU A 28 -5.99 15.37 5.06
CA GLU A 28 -5.79 14.00 4.61
C GLU A 28 -4.29 13.62 4.65
N THR A 29 -3.99 12.32 4.78
CA THR A 29 -2.62 11.81 4.66
C THR A 29 -2.59 10.31 4.33
N ASP A 30 -1.56 9.88 3.59
CA ASP A 30 -1.27 8.47 3.28
C ASP A 30 -0.02 8.01 4.03
N PHE A 31 -0.08 6.86 4.68
CA PHE A 31 1.07 6.25 5.33
C PHE A 31 0.98 4.72 5.37
N SER A 32 2.06 4.07 5.81
CA SER A 32 2.08 2.64 6.09
C SER A 32 2.12 2.41 7.60
N PHE A 33 1.37 1.41 8.07
CA PHE A 33 1.32 1.00 9.46
C PHE A 33 1.47 -0.51 9.56
N GLU A 34 2.25 -0.99 10.52
CA GLU A 34 2.49 -2.42 10.72
C GLU A 34 1.95 -2.87 12.07
N VAL A 35 1.22 -4.00 12.05
CA VAL A 35 0.86 -4.73 13.25
C VAL A 35 1.75 -5.97 13.31
N PRO A 36 2.75 -6.01 14.21
CA PRO A 36 3.70 -7.13 14.28
C PRO A 36 2.98 -8.47 14.41
N GLY A 37 3.38 -9.43 13.57
CA GLY A 37 2.80 -10.78 13.55
C GLY A 37 1.42 -10.89 12.88
N VAL A 38 0.84 -9.80 12.39
CA VAL A 38 -0.48 -9.80 11.73
C VAL A 38 -0.36 -9.39 10.26
N ALA A 39 -0.11 -8.11 9.99
CA ALA A 39 -0.02 -7.58 8.63
C ALA A 39 0.53 -6.16 8.60
N ARG A 40 0.92 -5.71 7.40
CA ARG A 40 1.13 -4.31 7.09
C ARG A 40 -0.10 -3.73 6.41
N PHE A 41 -0.33 -2.44 6.59
CA PHE A 41 -1.45 -1.72 6.02
C PHE A 41 -0.97 -0.45 5.35
N ARG A 42 -1.55 -0.15 4.19
CA ARG A 42 -1.55 1.20 3.64
C ARG A 42 -2.79 1.90 4.18
N VAL A 43 -2.56 2.95 4.97
CA VAL A 43 -3.59 3.76 5.60
C VAL A 43 -3.74 5.06 4.83
N ASN A 44 -4.98 5.43 4.51
CA ASN A 44 -5.33 6.78 4.08
C ASN A 44 -6.30 7.33 5.14
N ALA A 45 -5.92 8.41 5.82
CA ALA A 45 -6.75 9.11 6.80
C ALA A 45 -7.26 10.42 6.19
N PHE A 46 -8.52 10.77 6.43
CA PHE A 46 -9.17 11.94 5.81
C PHE A 46 -10.35 12.44 6.65
N ASN A 47 -10.87 13.62 6.31
CA ASN A 47 -12.10 14.15 6.89
C ASN A 47 -13.30 13.96 5.95
N GLN A 48 -14.45 13.63 6.51
CA GLN A 48 -15.74 13.54 5.83
C GLN A 48 -16.83 14.26 6.63
N ASN A 49 -18.04 14.39 6.07
CA ASN A 49 -19.10 15.22 6.65
C ASN A 49 -19.49 14.85 8.11
N ARG A 50 -19.26 13.61 8.53
CA ARG A 50 -19.51 13.11 9.90
C ARG A 50 -18.24 13.11 10.78
N GLY A 51 -17.14 13.73 10.34
CA GLY A 51 -15.86 13.80 11.06
C GLY A 51 -14.74 12.96 10.43
N ALA A 52 -13.78 12.56 11.26
CA ALA A 52 -12.63 11.76 10.84
C ALA A 52 -13.02 10.42 10.18
N GLY A 53 -12.19 9.95 9.26
CA GLY A 53 -12.31 8.67 8.59
C GLY A 53 -10.93 8.14 8.20
N ALA A 54 -10.82 6.81 8.08
CA ALA A 54 -9.62 6.18 7.55
C ALA A 54 -9.96 4.89 6.81
N VAL A 55 -9.18 4.58 5.79
CA VAL A 55 -9.24 3.32 5.03
C VAL A 55 -7.92 2.58 5.21
N PHE A 56 -8.02 1.35 5.71
CA PHE A 56 -6.89 0.43 5.89
C PHE A 56 -6.92 -0.62 4.79
N ARG A 57 -5.88 -0.66 3.96
CA ARG A 57 -5.71 -1.68 2.93
C ARG A 57 -4.55 -2.58 3.30
N THR A 58 -4.79 -3.87 3.46
CA THR A 58 -3.75 -4.85 3.76
C THR A 58 -2.71 -4.88 2.65
N ILE A 59 -1.44 -4.75 3.04
CA ILE A 59 -0.28 -4.98 2.19
C ILE A 59 0.11 -6.45 2.39
N PRO A 60 0.16 -7.26 1.32
CA PRO A 60 0.57 -8.66 1.42
C PRO A 60 1.94 -8.79 2.11
N SER A 61 2.02 -9.65 3.13
CA SER A 61 3.26 -9.88 3.89
C SER A 61 4.27 -10.71 3.10
N LYS A 62 3.78 -11.62 2.24
CA LYS A 62 4.60 -12.41 1.33
C LYS A 62 4.54 -11.79 -0.07
N VAL A 63 5.71 -11.50 -0.64
CA VAL A 63 5.83 -11.24 -2.08
C VAL A 63 5.65 -12.57 -2.80
N LEU A 64 4.71 -12.63 -3.74
CA LEU A 64 4.52 -13.81 -4.57
C LEU A 64 5.60 -13.84 -5.64
N THR A 65 6.24 -15.00 -5.83
CA THR A 65 7.26 -15.16 -6.88
C THR A 65 6.60 -15.17 -8.27
N MET A 66 7.42 -15.10 -9.33
CA MET A 66 6.91 -15.26 -10.69
C MET A 66 6.20 -16.61 -10.88
N GLU A 67 6.70 -17.67 -10.25
CA GLU A 67 6.12 -19.02 -10.29
C GLU A 67 4.79 -19.08 -9.53
N ASP A 68 4.71 -18.48 -8.33
CA ASP A 68 3.47 -18.37 -7.55
C ASP A 68 2.33 -17.70 -8.36
N LEU A 69 2.70 -16.78 -9.26
CA LEU A 69 1.78 -16.04 -10.14
C LEU A 69 1.54 -16.70 -11.50
N ASN A 70 2.14 -17.87 -11.78
CA ASN A 70 2.15 -18.51 -13.10
C ASN A 70 2.58 -17.56 -14.23
N MET A 71 3.56 -16.69 -13.96
CA MET A 71 4.13 -15.79 -14.96
C MET A 71 5.01 -16.60 -15.91
N GLY A 72 4.72 -16.54 -17.21
CA GLY A 72 5.51 -17.22 -18.23
C GLY A 72 6.91 -16.61 -18.43
N GLU A 73 7.76 -17.33 -19.14
CA GLU A 73 9.15 -16.94 -19.47
C GLU A 73 9.30 -15.55 -20.10
N VAL A 74 8.25 -15.02 -20.74
CA VAL A 74 8.24 -13.66 -21.27
C VAL A 74 8.51 -12.61 -20.19
N PHE A 75 8.03 -12.81 -18.97
CA PHE A 75 8.24 -11.87 -17.87
C PHE A 75 9.70 -11.88 -17.39
N ARG A 76 10.35 -13.05 -17.34
CA ARG A 76 11.79 -13.14 -17.03
C ARG A 76 12.60 -12.37 -18.08
N LYS A 77 12.35 -12.63 -19.36
CA LYS A 77 13.02 -11.93 -20.47
C LYS A 77 12.86 -10.41 -20.42
N ILE A 78 11.67 -9.91 -20.08
CA ILE A 78 11.43 -8.46 -19.91
C ILE A 78 12.19 -7.94 -18.69
N THR A 79 12.29 -8.73 -17.63
CA THR A 79 12.96 -8.35 -16.38
C THR A 79 14.49 -8.34 -16.54
N ASP A 80 15.04 -9.23 -17.36
CA ASP A 80 16.48 -9.37 -17.63
C ASP A 80 17.06 -8.29 -18.58
N VAL A 81 16.24 -7.36 -19.08
CA VAL A 81 16.75 -6.30 -19.98
C VAL A 81 17.74 -5.41 -19.23
N PRO A 82 18.96 -5.16 -19.76
CA PRO A 82 20.01 -4.48 -19.01
C PRO A 82 19.76 -2.98 -18.80
N ARG A 83 18.85 -2.40 -19.59
CA ARG A 83 18.43 -0.98 -19.51
C ARG A 83 17.17 -0.78 -20.35
N GLY A 84 16.36 0.22 -19.97
CA GLY A 84 15.14 0.59 -20.68
C GLY A 84 14.06 1.06 -19.71
N LEU A 85 12.84 1.25 -20.24
CA LEU A 85 11.66 1.56 -19.45
C LEU A 85 10.63 0.44 -19.63
N VAL A 86 10.25 -0.21 -18.53
CA VAL A 86 9.19 -1.22 -18.49
C VAL A 86 7.96 -0.61 -17.82
N LEU A 87 6.81 -0.69 -18.49
CA LEU A 87 5.54 -0.15 -17.99
C LEU A 87 4.57 -1.28 -17.68
N VAL A 88 4.19 -1.42 -16.41
CA VAL A 88 3.12 -2.34 -15.97
C VAL A 88 1.85 -1.52 -15.75
N THR A 89 0.85 -1.69 -16.62
CA THR A 89 -0.36 -0.87 -16.66
C THR A 89 -1.64 -1.68 -16.37
N GLY A 90 -2.76 -0.98 -16.13
CA GLY A 90 -4.05 -1.60 -15.78
C GLY A 90 -4.85 -0.83 -14.72
N PRO A 91 -6.15 -1.14 -14.54
CA PRO A 91 -7.03 -0.46 -13.58
C PRO A 91 -6.68 -0.77 -12.11
N THR A 92 -7.27 -0.04 -11.17
CA THR A 92 -7.08 -0.30 -9.73
C THR A 92 -7.51 -1.73 -9.38
N GLY A 93 -6.69 -2.42 -8.59
CA GLY A 93 -6.95 -3.82 -8.19
C GLY A 93 -6.53 -4.87 -9.22
N SER A 94 -6.01 -4.50 -10.40
CA SER A 94 -5.62 -5.46 -11.45
C SER A 94 -4.30 -6.23 -11.20
N GLY A 95 -3.71 -6.14 -10.01
CA GLY A 95 -2.48 -6.87 -9.67
C GLY A 95 -1.16 -6.23 -10.12
N LYS A 96 -1.14 -5.00 -10.66
CA LYS A 96 0.09 -4.32 -11.14
C LYS A 96 1.24 -4.35 -10.13
N SER A 97 0.96 -3.96 -8.88
CA SER A 97 1.97 -3.93 -7.82
C SER A 97 2.48 -5.33 -7.48
N THR A 98 1.61 -6.34 -7.55
CA THR A 98 1.98 -7.74 -7.33
C THR A 98 2.89 -8.25 -8.44
N THR A 99 2.57 -7.97 -9.71
CA THR A 99 3.43 -8.31 -10.85
C THR A 99 4.78 -7.62 -10.77
N LEU A 100 4.79 -6.32 -10.47
CA LEU A 100 6.04 -5.56 -10.35
C LEU A 100 6.89 -6.06 -9.16
N ALA A 101 6.25 -6.40 -8.03
CA ALA A 101 6.95 -6.96 -6.88
C ALA A 101 7.59 -8.31 -7.21
N ALA A 102 6.91 -9.20 -7.94
CA ALA A 102 7.47 -10.47 -8.40
C ALA A 102 8.65 -10.29 -9.38
N MET A 103 8.58 -9.27 -10.25
CA MET A 103 9.69 -8.92 -11.16
C MET A 103 10.91 -8.40 -10.40
N LEU A 104 10.70 -7.54 -9.41
CA LEU A 104 11.78 -7.04 -8.56
C LEU A 104 12.38 -8.14 -7.67
N ASP A 105 11.55 -9.05 -7.16
CA ASP A 105 11.98 -10.19 -6.34
C ASP A 105 12.84 -11.17 -7.14
N TYR A 106 12.51 -11.44 -8.39
CA TYR A 106 13.34 -12.25 -9.29
C TYR A 106 14.73 -11.65 -9.58
N LEU A 107 14.87 -10.32 -9.53
CA LEU A 107 16.16 -9.64 -9.70
C LEU A 107 17.02 -9.60 -8.43
N ASN A 108 16.40 -9.73 -7.25
CA ASN A 108 17.08 -9.68 -5.95
C ASN A 108 17.76 -11.02 -5.62
#